data_AF-F3PTC6-F1
#
_entry.id   AF-F3PTC6-F1
#
_cell.length_a   1.000
_cell.length_b   1.000
_cell.length_c   1.000
_cell.angle_alpha   90.00
_cell.angle_beta   90.00
_cell.angle_gamma   90.00
#
_symmetry.space_group_name_H-M   'P 1'
#
loop_
_entity.id
_entity.type
_entity.pdbx_description
1 polymer ?
#
loop_
_entity_poly.entity_id
_entity_poly.type
_entity_poly.pdbx_seq_one_letter_code
_entity_poly.pdbx_strand_id
1 'polypeptide(L)'
;MKQNIIALSIATFFCILITGGYSVTLYRDVQKQLPEWKESVREALVEALQVEVRKRGNIPVDVITVNSTEVQTLEEKVPDSVTLISKYGKKTYAIPREKFAHSLVKERKKRMLLSMLLEKYPVSVDTLNQNWDSLLLAKKIAANTYIRYSITDLQEYTTTTYSRKYRQNLQADSLTPCYMGFRCEAEVTGFVLYRWWQMIDGWQWGLLVLPWIGLCIFMFAYRRIISFFKEKSIETYF
;
A
#
# COMPACT_ATOMS: atom_id res chain seq x y z
N MET A 1 -48.94 9.91 -22.55
CA MET A 1 -47.53 9.65 -22.95
C MET A 1 -46.55 10.65 -22.32
N LYS A 2 -46.76 11.98 -22.42
CA LYS A 2 -45.87 13.00 -21.81
C LYS A 2 -45.70 12.89 -20.29
N GLN A 3 -46.77 12.71 -19.52
CA GLN A 3 -46.69 12.59 -18.04
C GLN A 3 -45.86 11.38 -17.57
N ASN A 4 -45.90 10.26 -18.31
CA ASN A 4 -45.17 9.04 -17.97
C ASN A 4 -43.65 9.23 -18.10
N ILE A 5 -43.23 9.98 -19.12
CA ILE A 5 -41.81 10.32 -19.36
C ILE A 5 -41.30 11.26 -18.27
N ILE A 6 -42.13 12.21 -17.84
CA ILE A 6 -41.78 13.17 -16.78
C ILE A 6 -41.60 12.45 -15.43
N ALA A 7 -42.53 11.58 -15.04
CA ALA A 7 -42.43 10.84 -13.77
C ALA A 7 -41.19 9.94 -13.72
N LEU A 8 -40.88 9.25 -14.83
CA LEU A 8 -39.68 8.44 -14.95
C LEU A 8 -38.41 9.29 -14.88
N SER A 9 -38.38 10.42 -15.59
CA SER A 9 -37.24 11.36 -15.57
C SER A 9 -36.99 11.94 -14.17
N ILE A 10 -38.04 12.18 -13.40
CA ILE A 10 -37.90 12.67 -12.02
C ILE A 10 -37.35 11.56 -11.12
N ALA A 11 -37.88 10.33 -11.23
CA ALA A 11 -37.42 9.19 -10.44
C ALA A 11 -35.95 8.83 -10.72
N THR A 12 -35.52 8.87 -11.98
CA THR A 12 -34.11 8.64 -12.34
C THR A 12 -33.21 9.75 -11.80
N PHE A 13 -33.63 11.00 -11.87
CA PHE A 13 -32.89 12.12 -11.30
C PHE A 13 -32.67 11.96 -9.79
N PHE A 14 -33.70 11.59 -9.04
CA PHE A 14 -33.57 11.30 -7.61
C PHE A 14 -32.62 10.13 -7.33
N CYS A 15 -32.67 9.06 -8.11
CA CYS A 15 -31.73 7.93 -7.95
C CYS A 15 -30.28 8.37 -8.17
N ILE A 16 -30.02 9.21 -9.18
CA ILE A 16 -28.69 9.76 -9.44
C ILE A 16 -28.22 10.65 -8.28
N LEU A 17 -29.08 11.52 -7.74
CA LEU A 17 -28.74 12.37 -6.60
C LEU A 17 -28.41 11.55 -5.34
N ILE A 18 -29.22 10.54 -5.03
CA ILE A 18 -29.02 9.68 -3.86
C ILE A 18 -27.72 8.89 -3.99
N THR A 19 -27.51 8.24 -5.14
CA THR A 19 -26.32 7.41 -5.40
C THR A 19 -25.05 8.24 -5.47
N GLY A 20 -25.10 9.42 -6.10
CA GLY A 20 -24.00 10.38 -6.15
C GLY A 20 -23.64 10.91 -4.77
N GLY A 21 -24.63 11.35 -3.99
CA GLY A 21 -24.43 11.81 -2.62
C GLY A 21 -23.80 10.72 -1.74
N TYR A 22 -24.31 9.49 -1.82
CA TYR A 22 -23.77 8.36 -1.06
C TYR A 22 -22.37 7.93 -1.53
N SER A 23 -22.08 8.00 -2.83
CA SER A 23 -20.74 7.74 -3.37
C SER A 23 -19.72 8.75 -2.82
N VAL A 24 -20.11 10.02 -2.69
CA VAL A 24 -19.24 11.06 -2.09
C VAL A 24 -18.98 10.78 -0.60
N THR A 25 -19.99 10.34 0.15
CA THR A 25 -19.79 9.96 1.57
C THR A 25 -18.86 8.77 1.70
N LEU A 26 -19.04 7.72 0.89
CA LEU A 26 -18.16 6.55 0.89
C LEU A 26 -16.73 6.92 0.51
N TYR A 27 -16.55 7.74 -0.53
CA TYR A 27 -15.24 8.22 -0.91
C TYR A 27 -14.55 8.96 0.25
N ARG A 28 -15.26 9.83 0.96
CA ARG A 28 -14.70 10.53 2.13
C ARG A 28 -14.33 9.59 3.25
N ASP A 29 -15.13 8.56 3.52
CA ASP A 29 -14.82 7.59 4.57
C ASP A 29 -13.61 6.72 4.21
N VAL A 30 -13.48 6.32 2.94
CA VAL A 30 -12.27 5.66 2.42
C VAL A 30 -11.05 6.57 2.58
N GLN A 31 -11.16 7.86 2.27
CA GLN A 31 -10.06 8.81 2.44
C GLN A 31 -9.62 8.94 3.91
N LYS A 32 -10.54 8.82 4.88
CA LYS A 32 -10.20 8.82 6.31
C LYS A 32 -9.45 7.56 6.74
N GLN A 33 -9.81 6.40 6.19
CA GLN A 33 -9.17 5.11 6.51
C GLN A 33 -7.86 4.88 5.77
N LEU A 34 -7.61 5.63 4.69
CA LEU A 34 -6.44 5.47 3.83
C LEU A 34 -5.09 5.55 4.59
N PRO A 35 -4.86 6.45 5.55
CA PRO A 35 -3.59 6.50 6.29
C PRO A 35 -3.34 5.23 7.11
N GLU A 36 -4.34 4.74 7.85
CA GLU A 36 -4.24 3.51 8.64
C GLU A 36 -4.02 2.28 7.76
N TRP A 37 -4.70 2.26 6.61
CA TRP A 37 -4.50 1.22 5.61
C TRP A 37 -3.08 1.23 5.03
N LYS A 38 -2.57 2.41 4.65
CA LYS A 38 -1.19 2.57 4.14
C LYS A 38 -0.18 2.12 5.19
N GLU A 39 -0.44 2.42 6.46
CA GLU A 39 0.41 1.98 7.57
C GLU A 39 0.39 0.46 7.75
N SER A 40 -0.78 -0.17 7.70
CA SER A 40 -0.92 -1.63 7.75
C SER A 40 -0.18 -2.33 6.61
N VAL A 41 -0.25 -1.75 5.41
CA VAL A 41 0.47 -2.25 4.22
C VAL A 41 1.99 -2.08 4.39
N ARG A 42 2.43 -0.96 4.97
CA ARG A 42 3.84 -0.70 5.30
C ARG A 42 4.37 -1.66 6.36
N GLU A 43 3.60 -1.94 7.40
CA GLU A 43 3.97 -2.91 8.44
C GLU A 43 4.18 -4.30 7.84
N ALA A 44 3.29 -4.74 6.95
CA ALA A 44 3.46 -6.00 6.23
C ALA A 44 4.74 -6.03 5.37
N LEU A 45 5.14 -4.90 4.77
CA LEU A 45 6.41 -4.80 4.04
C LEU A 45 7.61 -4.95 4.98
N VAL A 46 7.57 -4.26 6.12
CA VAL A 46 8.62 -4.36 7.15
C VAL A 46 8.72 -5.79 7.67
N GLU A 47 7.60 -6.46 7.90
CA GLU A 47 7.53 -7.86 8.31
C GLU A 47 8.17 -8.79 7.25
N ALA A 48 7.82 -8.62 5.97
CA ALA A 48 8.45 -9.37 4.87
C ALA A 48 9.97 -9.15 4.82
N LEU A 49 10.41 -7.91 5.04
CA LEU A 49 11.82 -7.55 5.03
C LEU A 49 12.57 -8.17 6.22
N GLN A 50 11.97 -8.17 7.41
CA GLN A 50 12.54 -8.84 8.59
C GLN A 50 12.69 -10.34 8.36
N VAL A 51 11.72 -10.99 7.71
CA VAL A 51 11.81 -12.41 7.36
C VAL A 51 12.96 -12.66 6.40
N GLU A 52 13.12 -11.84 5.34
CA GLU A 52 14.25 -11.95 4.42
C GLU A 52 15.60 -11.74 5.12
N VAL A 53 15.71 -10.76 6.01
CA VAL A 53 16.94 -10.53 6.80
C VAL A 53 17.21 -11.70 7.74
N ARG A 54 16.19 -12.25 8.41
CA ARG A 54 16.33 -13.41 9.32
C ARG A 54 16.78 -14.67 8.61
N LYS A 55 16.32 -14.93 7.38
CA LYS A 55 16.82 -16.05 6.55
C LYS A 55 18.34 -15.98 6.36
N ARG A 56 18.92 -14.78 6.42
CA ARG A 56 20.37 -14.52 6.30
C ARG A 56 21.09 -14.47 7.64
N GLY A 57 20.37 -14.48 8.77
CA GLY A 57 20.94 -14.37 10.12
C GLY A 57 21.76 -15.59 10.56
N ASN A 58 21.54 -16.76 9.96
CA ASN A 58 22.30 -17.98 10.22
C ASN A 58 23.56 -18.11 9.33
N ILE A 59 23.82 -17.13 8.46
CA ILE A 59 25.01 -17.15 7.61
C ILE A 59 26.19 -16.65 8.45
N PRO A 60 27.25 -17.47 8.65
CA PRO A 60 28.44 -17.00 9.35
C PRO A 60 29.07 -15.85 8.55
N VAL A 61 29.25 -14.71 9.22
CA VAL A 61 29.96 -13.55 8.70
C VAL A 61 31.22 -13.38 9.53
N ASP A 62 32.38 -13.37 8.88
CA ASP A 62 33.64 -13.04 9.54
C ASP A 62 33.58 -11.56 9.95
N VAL A 63 33.25 -11.32 11.22
CA VAL A 63 33.12 -9.97 11.75
C VAL A 63 34.52 -9.38 11.88
N ILE A 64 34.86 -8.44 11.01
CA ILE A 64 36.03 -7.58 11.20
C ILE A 64 35.82 -6.82 12.51
N THR A 65 36.65 -7.13 13.51
CA THR A 65 36.65 -6.53 14.85
C THR A 65 36.57 -5.00 14.77
N VAL A 66 35.47 -4.45 15.26
CA VAL A 66 35.36 -3.00 15.51
C VAL A 66 35.77 -2.74 16.93
N ASN A 67 36.87 -1.98 17.08
CA ASN A 67 37.23 -1.34 18.33
C ASN A 67 36.09 -0.37 18.72
N SER A 68 35.20 -0.84 19.58
CA SER A 68 34.11 -0.06 20.15
C SER A 68 34.64 0.75 21.33
N THR A 69 35.19 1.94 21.06
CA THR A 69 35.59 2.90 22.10
C THR A 69 34.47 3.88 22.45
N GLU A 70 33.20 3.45 22.42
CA GLU A 70 32.08 4.30 22.87
C GLU A 70 31.14 3.49 23.77
N VAL A 71 30.84 4.08 24.92
CA VAL A 71 30.04 3.55 26.03
C VAL A 71 28.62 3.22 25.54
N GLN A 72 28.18 1.98 25.76
CA GLN A 72 26.80 1.57 25.50
C GLN A 72 25.89 2.24 26.54
N THR A 73 25.19 3.29 26.15
CA THR A 73 24.09 3.88 26.95
C THR A 73 22.77 3.21 26.60
N LEU A 74 21.84 3.14 27.57
CA LEU A 74 20.52 2.51 27.46
C LEU A 74 19.66 3.08 26.30
N GLU A 75 19.90 4.35 25.96
CA GLU A 75 19.42 4.99 24.74
C GLU A 75 20.60 5.13 23.77
N GLU A 76 20.53 4.40 22.65
CA GLU A 76 21.52 4.51 21.59
C GLU A 76 21.30 5.86 20.87
N LYS A 77 22.11 6.87 21.21
CA LYS A 77 22.06 8.19 20.55
C LYS A 77 22.12 8.01 19.03
N VAL A 78 21.26 8.73 18.30
CA VAL A 78 21.26 8.78 16.84
C VAL A 78 22.67 9.15 16.37
N PRO A 79 23.39 8.28 15.65
CA PRO A 79 24.74 8.59 15.20
C PRO A 79 24.67 9.62 14.08
N ASP A 80 25.31 10.78 14.24
CA ASP A 80 25.36 11.80 13.18
C ASP A 80 26.23 11.35 11.99
N SER A 81 27.24 10.48 12.24
CA SER A 81 28.09 9.91 11.21
C SER A 81 28.70 8.57 11.62
N VAL A 82 29.24 7.83 10.65
CA VAL A 82 30.02 6.61 10.85
C VAL A 82 31.30 6.63 10.03
N THR A 83 32.39 6.16 10.63
CA THR A 83 33.68 6.03 9.96
C THR A 83 33.92 4.56 9.61
N LEU A 84 34.27 4.30 8.35
CA LEU A 84 34.58 2.97 7.85
C LEU A 84 35.99 2.93 7.29
N ILE A 85 36.67 1.81 7.51
CA ILE A 85 37.95 1.49 6.87
C ILE A 85 37.65 0.41 5.83
N SER A 86 37.93 0.73 4.57
CA SER A 86 37.67 -0.16 3.43
C SER A 86 38.89 -0.23 2.51
N LYS A 87 38.78 -0.95 1.39
CA LYS A 87 39.78 -0.95 0.31
C LYS A 87 40.05 0.45 -0.29
N TYR A 88 39.16 1.41 -0.06
CA TYR A 88 39.29 2.80 -0.50
C TYR A 88 39.86 3.72 0.60
N GLY A 89 40.36 3.15 1.70
CA GLY A 89 40.87 3.89 2.85
C GLY A 89 39.79 4.16 3.91
N LYS A 90 40.14 5.06 4.83
CA LYS A 90 39.26 5.50 5.93
C LYS A 90 38.38 6.65 5.45
N LYS A 91 37.06 6.45 5.43
CA LYS A 91 36.09 7.49 5.03
C LYS A 91 34.98 7.61 6.07
N THR A 92 34.56 8.85 6.32
CA THR A 92 33.45 9.19 7.20
C THR A 92 32.21 9.49 6.38
N TYR A 93 31.10 8.87 6.74
CA TYR A 93 29.80 9.01 6.09
C TYR A 93 28.80 9.62 7.06
N ALA A 94 28.09 10.66 6.63
CA ALA A 94 26.97 11.21 7.40
C ALA A 94 25.79 10.24 7.37
N ILE A 95 25.08 10.09 8.50
CA ILE A 95 23.84 9.32 8.56
C ILE A 95 22.69 10.32 8.71
N PRO A 96 21.84 10.50 7.68
CA PRO A 96 20.69 11.38 7.80
C PRO A 96 19.75 10.87 8.90
N ARG A 97 19.34 11.78 9.79
CA ARG A 97 18.48 11.45 10.95
C ARG A 97 17.16 10.81 10.53
N GLU A 98 16.56 11.29 9.44
CA GLU A 98 15.32 10.73 8.87
C GLU A 98 15.50 9.28 8.40
N LYS A 99 16.62 8.97 7.72
CA LYS A 99 16.92 7.61 7.29
C LYS A 99 17.14 6.67 8.48
N PHE A 100 17.84 7.16 9.51
CA PHE A 100 18.01 6.40 10.73
C PHE A 100 16.69 6.17 11.47
N ALA A 101 15.80 7.16 11.52
CA ALA A 101 14.47 7.04 12.12
C ALA A 101 13.63 5.93 11.46
N HIS A 102 13.75 5.74 10.15
CA HIS A 102 13.09 4.66 9.40
C HIS A 102 13.98 3.43 9.15
N SER A 103 15.11 3.31 9.87
CA SER A 103 15.95 2.12 9.77
C SER A 103 15.30 0.91 10.41
N LEU A 104 15.41 -0.24 9.72
CA LEU A 104 14.88 -1.55 10.12
C LEU A 104 15.43 -2.02 11.48
N VAL A 105 16.70 -1.72 11.76
CA VAL A 105 17.40 -2.14 12.97
C VAL A 105 18.10 -0.93 13.56
N LYS A 106 17.92 -0.62 14.84
CA LYS A 106 18.58 0.54 15.48
C LYS A 106 20.00 0.22 15.92
N GLU A 107 20.16 -0.96 16.51
CA GLU A 107 21.42 -1.43 17.10
C GLU A 107 22.60 -1.35 16.13
N ARG A 108 23.63 -0.58 16.52
CA ARG A 108 24.82 -0.30 15.71
C ARG A 108 25.51 -1.57 15.22
N LYS A 109 25.73 -2.55 16.10
CA LYS A 109 26.39 -3.83 15.76
C LYS A 109 25.58 -4.62 14.73
N LYS A 110 24.27 -4.75 14.94
CA LYS A 110 23.39 -5.46 14.00
C LYS A 110 23.31 -4.76 12.65
N ARG A 111 23.26 -3.43 12.60
CA ARG A 111 23.32 -2.67 11.34
C ARG A 111 24.62 -2.89 10.58
N MET A 112 25.74 -2.96 11.30
CA MET A 112 27.03 -3.28 10.69
C MET A 112 27.05 -4.68 10.08
N LEU A 113 26.60 -5.70 10.83
CA LEU A 113 26.45 -7.06 10.31
C LEU A 113 25.51 -7.10 9.09
N LEU A 114 24.41 -6.36 9.15
CA LEU A 114 23.46 -6.26 8.04
C LEU A 114 24.11 -5.67 6.78
N SER A 115 25.03 -4.71 6.92
CA SER A 115 25.76 -4.13 5.79
C SER A 115 26.61 -5.19 5.09
N MET A 116 27.38 -5.96 5.88
CA MET A 116 28.22 -7.05 5.36
C MET A 116 27.38 -8.15 4.70
N LEU A 117 26.25 -8.51 5.33
CA LEU A 117 25.33 -9.51 4.79
C LEU A 117 24.72 -9.07 3.47
N LEU A 118 24.27 -7.81 3.36
CA LEU A 118 23.65 -7.29 2.15
C LEU A 118 24.65 -7.12 1.00
N GLU A 119 25.92 -6.84 1.31
CA GLU A 119 26.99 -6.78 0.31
C GLU A 119 27.26 -8.17 -0.30
N LYS A 120 27.28 -9.22 0.53
CA LYS A 120 27.56 -10.60 0.07
C LYS A 120 26.33 -11.31 -0.50
N TYR A 121 25.14 -11.03 0.06
CA TYR A 121 23.88 -11.70 -0.25
C TYR A 121 22.75 -10.67 -0.41
N PRO A 122 22.68 -9.96 -1.56
CA PRO A 122 21.69 -8.92 -1.78
C PRO A 122 20.26 -9.45 -1.66
N VAL A 123 19.32 -8.56 -1.33
CA VAL A 123 17.90 -8.91 -1.25
C VAL A 123 17.37 -9.11 -2.68
N SER A 124 16.74 -10.28 -2.91
CA SER A 124 16.00 -10.52 -4.16
C SER A 124 14.70 -9.72 -4.12
N VAL A 125 14.61 -8.68 -4.93
CA VAL A 125 13.45 -7.76 -4.97
C VAL A 125 12.16 -8.49 -5.33
N ASP A 126 12.22 -9.43 -6.28
CA ASP A 126 11.05 -10.21 -6.68
C ASP A 126 10.59 -11.17 -5.58
N THR A 127 11.52 -11.82 -4.88
CA THR A 127 11.20 -12.72 -3.75
C THR A 127 10.60 -11.93 -2.59
N LEU A 128 11.16 -10.75 -2.28
CA LEU A 128 10.61 -9.85 -1.27
C LEU A 128 9.19 -9.41 -1.62
N ASN A 129 8.94 -9.06 -2.90
CA ASN A 129 7.61 -8.66 -3.35
C ASN A 129 6.59 -9.80 -3.24
N GLN A 130 6.98 -11.04 -3.58
CA GLN A 130 6.12 -12.21 -3.44
C GLN A 130 5.76 -12.51 -1.96
N ASN A 131 6.74 -12.39 -1.06
CA ASN A 131 6.49 -12.56 0.37
C ASN A 131 5.56 -11.47 0.90
N TRP A 132 5.76 -10.22 0.47
CA TRP A 132 4.91 -9.10 0.84
C TRP A 132 3.47 -9.30 0.34
N ASP A 133 3.28 -9.65 -0.94
CA ASP A 133 1.97 -9.99 -1.50
C ASP A 133 1.29 -11.11 -0.71
N SER A 134 2.05 -12.14 -0.30
CA SER A 134 1.51 -13.25 0.51
C SER A 134 1.05 -12.81 1.90
N LEU A 135 1.80 -11.92 2.56
CA LEU A 135 1.41 -11.34 3.86
C LEU A 135 0.17 -10.45 3.73
N LEU A 136 0.07 -9.67 2.66
CA LEU A 136 -1.11 -8.84 2.41
C LEU A 136 -2.36 -9.69 2.18
N LEU A 137 -2.24 -10.78 1.41
CA LEU A 137 -3.32 -11.75 1.22
C LEU A 137 -3.76 -12.39 2.56
N ALA A 138 -2.81 -12.78 3.41
CA ALA A 138 -3.10 -13.32 4.73
C ALA A 138 -3.83 -12.33 5.64
N LYS A 139 -3.47 -11.04 5.55
CA LYS A 139 -4.14 -9.94 6.27
C LYS A 139 -5.45 -9.46 5.58
N LYS A 140 -5.87 -10.13 4.49
CA LYS A 140 -7.04 -9.76 3.66
C LYS A 140 -6.98 -8.34 3.09
N ILE A 141 -5.77 -7.83 2.86
CA ILE A 141 -5.55 -6.50 2.28
C ILE A 141 -5.45 -6.64 0.77
N ALA A 142 -6.44 -6.10 0.06
CA ALA A 142 -6.42 -6.05 -1.40
C ALA A 142 -5.59 -4.86 -1.90
N ALA A 143 -4.38 -5.14 -2.38
CA ALA A 143 -3.49 -4.13 -2.95
C ALA A 143 -2.65 -4.74 -4.08
N ASN A 144 -2.36 -3.95 -5.12
CA ASN A 144 -1.34 -4.32 -6.08
C ASN A 144 -0.03 -3.64 -5.67
N THR A 145 1.01 -4.44 -5.41
CA THR A 145 2.26 -3.95 -4.85
C THR A 145 3.45 -4.21 -5.74
N TYR A 146 4.41 -3.29 -5.66
CA TYR A 146 5.74 -3.47 -6.25
C TYR A 146 6.78 -2.78 -5.39
N ILE A 147 8.02 -3.26 -5.45
CA ILE A 147 9.13 -2.75 -4.64
C ILE A 147 10.21 -2.13 -5.52
N ARG A 148 10.79 -1.04 -5.04
CA ARG A 148 12.08 -0.49 -5.46
C ARG A 148 13.10 -0.75 -4.36
N TYR A 149 14.24 -1.28 -4.76
CA TYR A 149 15.39 -1.47 -3.90
C TYR A 149 16.56 -0.65 -4.44
N SER A 150 17.09 0.26 -3.63
CA SER A 150 18.24 1.09 -3.99
C SER A 150 19.38 0.82 -3.01
N ILE A 151 20.60 0.63 -3.51
CA ILE A 151 21.78 0.44 -2.68
C ILE A 151 22.88 1.42 -3.08
N THR A 152 23.41 2.14 -2.10
CA THR A 152 24.47 3.13 -2.26
C THR A 152 25.81 2.52 -1.84
N ASP A 153 26.76 2.45 -2.76
CA ASP A 153 28.08 1.89 -2.49
C ASP A 153 28.94 2.79 -1.58
N LEU A 154 30.21 2.41 -1.39
CA LEU A 154 31.17 3.18 -0.59
C LEU A 154 31.67 4.45 -1.30
N GLN A 155 31.52 4.53 -2.62
CA GLN A 155 31.83 5.70 -3.45
C GLN A 155 30.66 6.66 -3.55
N GLU A 156 29.51 6.34 -2.93
CA GLU A 156 28.25 7.09 -2.97
C GLU A 156 27.50 6.96 -4.31
N TYR A 157 27.83 5.97 -5.12
CA TYR A 157 27.06 5.61 -6.30
C TYR A 157 25.86 4.74 -5.91
N THR A 158 24.67 5.11 -6.38
CA THR A 158 23.42 4.41 -6.05
C THR A 158 22.94 3.57 -7.22
N THR A 159 22.83 2.27 -7.02
CA THR A 159 22.18 1.35 -7.95
C THR A 159 20.75 1.09 -7.52
N THR A 160 19.83 1.04 -8.48
CA THR A 160 18.39 0.83 -8.21
C THR A 160 17.86 -0.35 -9.00
N THR A 161 17.16 -1.23 -8.31
CA THR A 161 16.50 -2.41 -8.86
C THR A 161 15.01 -2.35 -8.55
N TYR A 162 14.18 -2.72 -9.52
CA TYR A 162 12.74 -2.74 -9.38
C TYR A 162 12.22 -4.17 -9.48
N SER A 163 11.17 -4.50 -8.73
CA SER A 163 10.43 -5.74 -8.96
C SER A 163 9.84 -5.77 -10.37
N ARG A 164 9.67 -6.97 -10.94
CA ARG A 164 9.16 -7.15 -12.31
C ARG A 164 7.81 -6.47 -12.55
N LYS A 165 6.96 -6.38 -11.52
CA LYS A 165 5.64 -5.73 -11.58
C LYS A 165 5.71 -4.21 -11.82
N TYR A 166 6.84 -3.56 -11.57
CA TYR A 166 7.01 -2.11 -11.77
C TYR A 166 6.73 -1.67 -13.20
N ARG A 167 7.20 -2.43 -14.21
CA ARG A 167 7.01 -2.06 -15.64
C ARG A 167 5.54 -1.95 -16.05
N GLN A 168 4.61 -2.51 -15.26
CA GLN A 168 3.20 -2.56 -15.61
C GLN A 168 2.41 -1.37 -15.05
N ASN A 169 2.90 -0.66 -14.03
CA ASN A 169 2.10 0.35 -13.31
C ASN A 169 2.96 1.52 -12.80
N LEU A 170 2.89 2.67 -13.49
CA LEU A 170 3.66 3.89 -13.15
C LEU A 170 2.97 4.81 -12.12
N GLN A 171 1.69 4.58 -11.80
CA GLN A 171 0.85 5.49 -10.98
C GLN A 171 0.57 4.99 -9.54
N ALA A 172 1.52 4.30 -8.90
CA ALA A 172 1.31 3.86 -7.51
C ALA A 172 1.84 4.87 -6.49
N ASP A 173 1.20 4.90 -5.33
CA ASP A 173 1.63 5.71 -4.20
C ASP A 173 2.86 5.07 -3.55
N SER A 174 3.88 5.88 -3.27
CA SER A 174 5.03 5.44 -2.48
C SER A 174 4.68 5.38 -1.01
N LEU A 175 5.06 4.28 -0.36
CA LEU A 175 5.12 4.19 1.10
C LEU A 175 6.39 4.86 1.63
N THR A 176 6.42 5.10 2.94
CA THR A 176 7.64 5.51 3.64
C THR A 176 8.74 4.47 3.44
N PRO A 177 9.92 4.86 2.91
CA PRO A 177 11.02 3.93 2.68
C PRO A 177 11.55 3.32 3.99
N CYS A 178 11.98 2.06 3.93
CA CYS A 178 12.70 1.40 5.01
C CYS A 178 14.20 1.36 4.68
N TYR A 179 15.04 1.73 5.65
CA TYR A 179 16.48 1.77 5.47
C TYR A 179 17.20 0.63 6.20
N MET A 180 18.26 0.13 5.58
CA MET A 180 19.09 -0.96 6.10
C MET A 180 20.57 -0.64 5.94
N GLY A 181 21.39 -1.32 6.74
CA GLY A 181 22.82 -1.15 6.76
C GLY A 181 23.31 -0.09 7.75
N PHE A 182 24.63 0.00 7.86
CA PHE A 182 25.34 0.78 8.86
C PHE A 182 25.27 2.27 8.57
N ARG A 183 25.29 2.62 7.28
CA ARG A 183 25.16 3.99 6.76
C ARG A 183 23.74 4.30 6.30
N CYS A 184 22.78 3.39 6.49
CA CYS A 184 21.48 3.43 5.83
C CYS A 184 21.60 3.41 4.30
N GLU A 185 22.55 2.63 3.80
CA GLU A 185 22.91 2.55 2.39
C GLU A 185 21.93 1.75 1.51
N ALA A 186 21.16 0.86 2.11
CA ALA A 186 20.14 0.10 1.42
C ALA A 186 18.76 0.69 1.73
N GLU A 187 18.02 1.07 0.70
CA GLU A 187 16.68 1.65 0.76
C GLU A 187 15.69 0.70 0.09
N VAL A 188 14.65 0.32 0.81
CA VAL A 188 13.51 -0.44 0.28
C VAL A 188 12.30 0.47 0.29
N THR A 189 11.78 0.79 -0.90
CA THR A 189 10.54 1.56 -1.06
C THR A 189 9.45 0.64 -1.61
N GLY A 190 8.38 0.46 -0.84
CA GLY A 190 7.18 -0.21 -1.32
C GLY A 190 6.26 0.79 -2.03
N PHE A 191 5.67 0.36 -3.13
CA PHE A 191 4.65 1.12 -3.85
C PHE A 191 3.36 0.34 -3.86
N VAL A 192 2.26 1.08 -3.73
CA VAL A 192 0.95 0.48 -3.58
C VAL A 192 -0.05 1.16 -4.49
N LEU A 193 -0.65 0.36 -5.35
CA LEU A 193 -1.78 0.75 -6.18
C LEU A 193 -3.05 0.20 -5.52
N TYR A 194 -3.92 1.11 -5.12
CA TYR A 194 -5.23 0.77 -4.56
C TYR A 194 -6.33 1.41 -5.39
N ARG A 195 -7.48 0.75 -5.42
CA ARG A 195 -8.71 1.32 -5.95
C ARG A 195 -9.63 1.61 -4.77
N TRP A 196 -10.09 2.85 -4.61
CA TRP A 196 -10.90 3.25 -3.45
C TRP A 196 -12.13 2.36 -3.25
N TRP A 197 -12.71 1.87 -4.33
CA TRP A 197 -13.86 0.95 -4.29
C TRP A 197 -13.54 -0.47 -3.78
N GLN A 198 -12.26 -0.87 -3.72
CA GLN A 198 -11.84 -2.14 -3.08
C GLN A 198 -11.87 -2.07 -1.56
N MET A 199 -11.92 -0.87 -0.98
CA MET A 199 -12.01 -0.65 0.48
C MET A 199 -13.46 -0.57 0.96
N ILE A 200 -14.43 -0.61 0.04
CA ILE A 200 -15.86 -0.52 0.36
C ILE A 200 -16.37 -1.91 0.76
N ASP A 201 -17.08 -1.97 1.89
CA ASP A 201 -17.68 -3.20 2.38
C ASP A 201 -18.82 -3.68 1.48
N GLY A 202 -19.02 -5.00 1.41
CA GLY A 202 -20.08 -5.61 0.58
C GLY A 202 -21.49 -5.08 0.87
N TRP A 203 -21.80 -4.73 2.13
CA TRP A 203 -23.08 -4.12 2.49
C TRP A 203 -23.26 -2.71 1.90
N GLN A 204 -22.20 -1.91 1.89
CA GLN A 204 -22.22 -0.55 1.34
C GLN A 204 -22.43 -0.56 -0.18
N TRP A 205 -21.91 -1.58 -0.87
CA TRP A 205 -22.27 -1.84 -2.27
C TRP A 205 -23.76 -2.12 -2.45
N GLY A 206 -24.36 -2.88 -1.54
CA GLY A 206 -25.81 -3.13 -1.55
C GLY A 206 -26.62 -1.83 -1.48
N LEU A 207 -26.21 -0.89 -0.61
CA LEU A 207 -26.85 0.41 -0.47
C LEU A 207 -26.73 1.29 -1.73
N LEU A 208 -25.61 1.21 -2.47
CA LEU A 208 -25.47 1.91 -3.75
C LEU A 208 -26.43 1.39 -4.83
N VAL A 209 -26.72 0.08 -4.82
CA VAL A 209 -27.55 -0.57 -5.84
C VAL A 209 -29.05 -0.50 -5.52
N LEU A 210 -29.41 -0.37 -4.25
CA LEU A 210 -30.80 -0.39 -3.77
C LEU A 210 -31.73 0.65 -4.44
N PRO A 211 -31.31 1.92 -4.67
CA PRO A 211 -32.15 2.89 -5.39
C PRO A 211 -32.50 2.45 -6.81
N TRP A 212 -31.55 1.80 -7.50
CA TRP A 212 -31.75 1.29 -8.86
C TRP A 212 -32.70 0.09 -8.88
N ILE A 213 -32.58 -0.81 -7.90
CA ILE A 213 -33.54 -1.91 -7.71
C ILE A 213 -34.95 -1.36 -7.48
N GLY A 214 -35.09 -0.35 -6.62
CA GLY A 214 -36.36 0.34 -6.37
C GLY A 214 -36.95 0.96 -7.64
N LEU A 215 -36.11 1.61 -8.47
CA LEU A 215 -36.53 2.17 -9.75
C LEU A 215 -37.01 1.09 -10.73
N CYS A 216 -36.34 -0.07 -10.79
CA CYS A 216 -36.78 -1.21 -11.60
C CYS A 216 -38.15 -1.75 -11.16
N ILE A 217 -38.37 -1.91 -9.85
CA ILE A 217 -39.65 -2.37 -9.30
C ILE A 217 -40.75 -1.34 -9.60
N PHE A 218 -40.47 -0.05 -9.38
CA PHE A 218 -41.41 1.03 -9.70
C PHE A 218 -41.82 0.99 -11.18
N MET A 219 -40.84 0.81 -12.08
CA MET A 219 -41.10 0.68 -13.51
C MET A 219 -41.99 -0.52 -13.86
N PHE A 220 -41.75 -1.67 -13.23
CA PHE A 220 -42.55 -2.87 -13.44
C PHE A 220 -43.99 -2.70 -12.93
N ALA A 221 -44.15 -2.19 -11.71
CA ALA A 221 -45.46 -1.91 -11.12
C ALA A 221 -46.24 -0.88 -11.94
N TYR A 222 -45.58 0.20 -12.37
CA TYR A 222 -46.19 1.24 -13.18
C TYR A 222 -46.70 0.72 -14.52
N ARG A 223 -45.93 -0.13 -15.22
CA ARG A 223 -46.37 -0.78 -16.46
C ARG A 223 -47.62 -1.64 -16.24
N ARG A 224 -47.64 -2.42 -15.15
CA ARG A 224 -48.77 -3.30 -14.81
C ARG A 224 -50.03 -2.53 -14.44
N ILE A 225 -49.90 -1.40 -13.76
CA ILE A 225 -51.04 -0.52 -13.44
C ILE A 225 -51.62 0.08 -14.73
N ILE A 226 -50.77 0.56 -15.64
CA ILE A 226 -51.24 1.10 -16.93
C ILE A 226 -51.97 0.04 -17.76
N SER A 227 -51.44 -1.19 -17.85
CA SER A 227 -52.10 -2.26 -18.60
C SER A 227 -53.49 -2.57 -18.04
N PHE A 228 -53.61 -2.64 -16.71
CA PHE A 228 -54.88 -2.89 -16.04
C PHE A 228 -55.92 -1.79 -16.30
N PHE A 229 -55.55 -0.51 -16.23
CA PHE A 229 -56.46 0.59 -16.54
C PHE A 229 -56.85 0.63 -18.02
N LYS A 230 -55.94 0.25 -18.93
CA LYS A 230 -56.24 0.18 -20.37
C LYS A 230 -57.26 -0.92 -20.66
N GLU A 231 -57.11 -2.09 -20.05
CA GLU A 231 -58.03 -3.22 -20.19
C GLU A 231 -59.43 -2.89 -19.66
N LYS A 232 -59.51 -2.32 -18.44
CA LYS A 232 -60.77 -1.89 -17.84
C LYS A 232 -61.47 -0.78 -18.62
N SER A 233 -60.73 0.12 -19.27
CA SER A 233 -61.33 1.16 -20.11
C SER A 233 -61.98 0.60 -21.38
N ILE A 234 -61.52 -0.54 -21.90
CA ILE A 234 -62.08 -1.17 -23.11
C ILE A 234 -63.40 -1.88 -22.80
N GLU A 235 -63.53 -2.47 -21.60
CA GLU A 235 -64.77 -3.13 -21.15
C GLU A 235 -65.93 -2.15 -20.90
N THR A 236 -65.68 -0.88 -20.58
CA THR A 236 -66.75 0.10 -20.31
C THR A 236 -67.37 0.74 -21.57
N TYR A 237 -66.80 0.49 -22.76
CA TYR A 237 -67.30 1.02 -24.05
C TYR A 237 -67.96 -0.06 -24.94
N PHE A 238 -68.20 -1.25 -24.40
CA PHE A 238 -69.02 -2.31 -24.98
C PHE A 238 -70.22 -2.59 -24.08
#